data_AF-A0A921T005-F1
#
_entry.id   AF-A0A921T005-F1
#
_cell.length_a   1.000
_cell.length_b   1.000
_cell.length_c   1.000
_cell.angle_alpha   90.00
_cell.angle_beta   90.00
_cell.angle_gamma   90.00
#
_symmetry.space_group_name_H-M   'P 1'
#
loop_
_entity.id
_entity.type
_entity.pdbx_description
1 polymer ?
#
loop_
_entity_poly.entity_id
_entity_poly.type
_entity_poly.pdbx_seq_one_letter_code
_entity_poly.pdbx_strand_id
1 'polypeptide(L)'
;ENHVSKYKFKTNQDGIIDFKVIPYPKYKKVLSKGHKFVNFKNLSIILLIISIGCTYFFLTNKRLSYLIDKKEYNSVTTSDNNAISNSDFNNYSKIIESNINTLISLNYEHNIKTESMHKNGSYLYAHGVILSNKDNNLYFDIILKNNKPHSLIINDIEYIQK
;
A
#
# COMPACT_ATOMS: atom_id res chain seq x y z
N GLU A 1 24.66 -57.67 -13.70
CA GLU A 1 24.00 -56.96 -14.82
C GLU A 1 25.05 -56.53 -15.83
N ASN A 2 24.93 -56.96 -17.08
CA ASN A 2 25.91 -56.68 -18.13
C ASN A 2 25.47 -55.45 -18.93
N HIS A 3 26.19 -54.33 -18.81
CA HIS A 3 25.98 -53.16 -19.64
C HIS A 3 26.55 -53.39 -21.04
N VAL A 4 25.67 -53.58 -22.02
CA VAL A 4 26.05 -53.69 -23.43
C VAL A 4 26.03 -52.29 -24.05
N SER A 5 27.20 -51.80 -24.47
CA SER A 5 27.31 -50.51 -25.15
C SER A 5 26.53 -50.51 -26.48
N LYS A 6 25.88 -49.39 -26.79
CA LYS A 6 24.93 -49.26 -27.94
C LYS A 6 25.59 -49.38 -29.32
N TYR A 7 26.92 -49.34 -29.40
CA TYR A 7 27.67 -49.35 -30.65
C TYR A 7 28.36 -50.70 -30.87
N LYS A 8 28.10 -51.33 -32.02
CA LYS A 8 28.72 -52.61 -32.41
C LYS A 8 30.02 -52.33 -33.15
N PHE A 9 31.16 -52.58 -32.50
CA PHE A 9 32.47 -52.54 -33.15
C PHE A 9 32.72 -53.88 -33.86
N LYS A 10 33.21 -53.84 -35.11
CA LYS A 10 33.65 -55.05 -35.80
C LYS A 10 35.07 -55.39 -35.36
N THR A 11 35.24 -56.57 -34.77
CA THR A 11 36.55 -57.14 -34.43
C THR A 11 37.07 -57.96 -35.61
N ASN A 12 38.38 -57.91 -35.86
CA ASN A 12 39.02 -58.83 -36.79
C ASN A 12 39.26 -60.20 -36.11
N GLN A 13 39.62 -61.22 -36.89
CA GLN A 13 39.66 -62.62 -36.45
C GLN A 13 40.58 -62.89 -35.24
N ASP A 14 41.56 -62.02 -34.97
CA ASP A 14 42.49 -62.13 -33.83
C ASP A 14 42.10 -61.28 -32.60
N GLY A 15 40.87 -60.75 -32.54
CA GLY A 15 40.33 -60.09 -31.36
C GLY A 15 40.82 -58.66 -31.09
N ILE A 16 41.68 -58.10 -31.95
CA ILE A 16 42.12 -56.70 -31.85
C ILE A 16 41.03 -55.79 -32.46
N ILE A 17 40.59 -54.78 -31.69
CA ILE A 17 39.60 -53.79 -32.12
C ILE A 17 40.33 -52.72 -32.96
N ASP A 18 40.00 -52.64 -34.25
CA ASP A 18 40.59 -51.65 -35.14
C ASP A 18 39.89 -50.29 -34.97
N PHE A 19 40.54 -49.35 -34.30
CA PHE A 19 40.01 -48.00 -34.10
C PHE A 19 40.30 -47.15 -35.33
N LYS A 20 39.41 -47.20 -36.33
CA LYS A 20 39.45 -46.21 -37.42
C LYS A 20 39.19 -44.83 -36.82
N VAL A 21 40.25 -44.02 -36.71
CA VAL A 21 40.16 -42.63 -36.21
C VAL A 21 39.24 -41.85 -37.16
N ILE A 22 38.04 -41.52 -36.71
CA ILE A 22 37.12 -40.65 -37.44
C ILE A 22 37.61 -39.21 -37.23
N PRO A 23 38.11 -38.51 -38.26
CA PRO A 23 38.53 -37.12 -38.07
C PRO A 23 37.31 -36.28 -37.68
N TYR A 24 37.47 -35.49 -36.62
CA TYR A 24 36.40 -34.62 -36.13
C TYR A 24 35.98 -33.65 -37.24
N PRO A 25 34.68 -33.48 -37.55
CA PRO A 25 34.25 -32.60 -38.61
C PRO A 25 34.67 -31.16 -38.27
N LYS A 26 35.58 -30.58 -39.06
CA LYS A 26 35.94 -29.16 -38.95
C LYS A 26 34.75 -28.35 -39.43
N TYR A 27 33.89 -27.93 -38.50
CA TYR A 27 32.84 -26.97 -38.80
C TYR A 27 33.49 -25.68 -39.32
N LYS A 28 33.24 -25.33 -40.59
CA LYS A 28 33.49 -23.96 -41.04
C LYS A 28 32.50 -23.09 -40.28
N LYS A 29 32.97 -22.20 -39.40
CA LYS A 29 32.12 -21.16 -38.80
C LYS A 29 31.54 -20.35 -39.95
N VAL A 30 30.24 -20.51 -40.21
CA VAL A 30 29.52 -19.60 -41.09
C VAL A 30 29.45 -18.28 -40.33
N LEU A 31 30.22 -17.29 -40.79
CA LEU A 31 30.05 -15.92 -40.30
C LEU A 31 28.59 -15.55 -40.53
N SER A 32 27.80 -15.45 -39.46
CA SER A 32 26.45 -14.92 -39.58
C SER A 32 26.58 -13.54 -40.20
N LYS A 33 25.75 -13.24 -41.20
CA LYS A 33 25.71 -11.89 -41.79
C LYS A 33 25.48 -10.92 -40.64
N GLY A 34 26.49 -10.12 -40.31
CA GLY A 34 26.42 -9.15 -39.22
C GLY A 34 25.18 -8.26 -39.40
N HIS A 35 24.58 -7.86 -38.29
CA HIS A 35 23.46 -6.93 -38.32
C HIS A 35 23.85 -5.68 -39.12
N LYS A 36 23.04 -5.33 -40.12
CA LYS A 36 23.21 -4.10 -40.87
C LYS A 36 23.10 -2.94 -39.88
N PHE A 37 24.15 -2.13 -39.77
CA PHE A 37 24.13 -0.92 -38.96
C PHE A 37 22.94 -0.06 -39.36
N VAL A 38 22.05 0.23 -38.41
CA VAL A 38 20.90 1.10 -38.64
C VAL A 38 21.42 2.50 -38.95
N ASN A 39 20.87 3.15 -39.98
CA ASN A 39 21.30 4.49 -40.37
C ASN A 39 21.20 5.47 -39.19
N PHE A 40 22.35 5.93 -38.68
CA PHE A 40 22.46 6.79 -37.48
C PHE A 40 21.62 8.07 -37.54
N LYS A 41 21.32 8.58 -38.74
CA LYS A 41 20.48 9.76 -38.95
C LYS A 41 19.03 9.55 -38.49
N ASN A 42 18.49 8.35 -38.64
CA ASN A 42 17.13 8.05 -38.20
C ASN A 42 17.08 7.77 -36.69
N LEU A 43 18.17 7.22 -36.14
CA LEU A 43 18.32 7.02 -34.70
C LEU A 43 18.41 8.34 -33.93
N SER A 44 19.08 9.36 -34.46
CA SER A 44 19.17 10.66 -33.78
C SER A 44 17.80 11.35 -33.64
N ILE A 45 16.94 11.21 -34.65
CA ILE A 45 15.58 11.75 -34.65
C ILE A 45 14.72 11.05 -33.60
N ILE A 46 14.81 9.72 -33.51
CA ILE A 46 14.11 8.93 -32.49
C ILE A 46 14.59 9.31 -31.09
N LEU A 47 15.90 9.49 -30.90
CA LEU A 47 16.48 9.90 -29.62
C LEU A 47 15.98 11.30 -29.19
N LEU A 48 15.82 12.21 -30.14
CA LEU A 48 15.33 13.57 -29.88
C LEU A 48 13.87 13.57 -29.42
N ILE A 49 13.01 12.74 -30.02
CA ILE A 49 11.62 12.56 -29.61
C ILE A 49 11.54 12.00 -28.18
N ILE A 50 12.36 10.99 -27.87
CA ILE A 50 12.44 10.40 -26.53
C ILE A 50 12.88 11.46 -25.50
N SER A 51 13.88 12.27 -25.84
CA SER A 51 14.37 13.35 -24.95
C SER A 51 13.26 14.36 -24.61
N ILE A 52 12.49 14.79 -25.61
CA ILE A 52 11.35 15.71 -25.40
C ILE A 52 10.27 15.05 -24.52
N GLY A 53 9.95 13.78 -24.77
CA GLY A 53 9.00 13.02 -23.94
C GLY A 53 9.46 12.89 -22.49
N CYS A 54 10.73 12.60 -22.26
CA CYS A 54 11.31 12.52 -20.92
C CYS A 54 11.22 13.86 -20.19
N THR A 55 11.60 14.98 -20.82
CA THR A 55 11.52 16.30 -20.17
C THR A 55 10.09 16.70 -19.83
N TYR A 56 9.12 16.39 -20.70
CA TYR A 56 7.70 16.60 -20.42
C TYR A 56 7.21 15.75 -19.24
N PHE A 57 7.58 14.46 -19.21
CA PHE A 57 7.24 13.55 -18.12
C PHE A 57 7.86 13.98 -16.78
N PHE A 58 9.12 14.42 -16.77
CA PHE A 58 9.74 14.95 -15.54
C PHE A 58 9.06 16.24 -15.06
N LEU A 59 8.65 17.12 -15.98
CA LEU A 59 7.96 18.37 -15.62
C LEU A 59 6.56 18.12 -15.06
N THR A 60 5.80 17.18 -15.63
CA THR A 60 4.46 16.81 -15.13
C THR A 60 4.54 16.08 -13.79
N ASN A 61 5.49 15.16 -13.61
CA ASN A 61 5.69 14.49 -12.32
C ASN A 61 6.14 15.48 -11.24
N LYS A 62 7.05 16.41 -11.52
CA LYS A 62 7.45 17.43 -10.53
C LYS A 62 6.28 18.33 -10.13
N ARG A 63 5.40 18.69 -11.08
CA ARG A 63 4.16 19.42 -10.77
C ARG A 63 3.18 18.57 -9.97
N LEU A 64 3.05 17.29 -10.29
CA LEU A 64 2.18 16.37 -9.56
C LEU A 64 2.70 16.15 -8.13
N SER A 65 3.99 15.91 -7.93
CA SER A 65 4.62 15.85 -6.60
C SER A 65 4.45 17.14 -5.84
N TYR A 66 4.64 18.32 -6.46
CA TYR A 66 4.38 19.60 -5.78
C TYR A 66 2.91 19.79 -5.38
N LEU A 67 1.96 19.30 -6.18
CA LEU A 67 0.53 19.34 -5.85
C LEU A 67 0.13 18.29 -4.80
N ILE A 68 0.78 17.11 -4.81
CA ILE A 68 0.63 16.07 -3.80
C ILE A 68 1.21 16.58 -2.47
N ASP A 69 2.45 17.07 -2.45
CA ASP A 69 3.07 17.70 -1.28
C ASP A 69 2.21 18.87 -0.78
N LYS A 70 1.67 19.72 -1.67
CA LYS A 70 0.76 20.81 -1.25
C LYS A 70 -0.57 20.29 -0.69
N LYS A 71 -1.08 19.14 -1.14
CA LYS A 71 -2.23 18.48 -0.53
C LYS A 71 -1.86 17.83 0.80
N GLU A 72 -0.67 17.27 0.91
CA GLU A 72 -0.15 16.57 2.08
C GLU A 72 0.25 17.56 3.19
N TYR A 73 0.75 18.75 2.86
CA TYR A 73 0.92 19.85 3.81
C TYR A 73 -0.41 20.41 4.35
N ASN A 74 -1.53 20.14 3.68
CA ASN A 74 -2.88 20.42 4.20
C ASN A 74 -3.51 19.22 4.93
N SER A 75 -2.86 18.05 4.92
CA SER A 75 -3.17 16.94 5.83
C SER A 75 -2.03 16.83 6.83
N VAL A 76 -2.14 17.59 7.91
CA VAL A 76 -1.34 17.37 9.11
C VAL A 76 -1.64 15.96 9.63
N THR A 77 -0.90 14.97 9.13
CA THR A 77 -0.67 13.70 9.79
C THR A 77 0.75 13.72 10.31
N THR A 78 1.02 14.69 11.19
CA THR A 78 1.94 14.40 12.27
C THR A 78 1.17 13.47 13.20
N SER A 79 1.64 12.21 13.29
CA SER A 79 1.45 11.41 14.49
C SER A 79 2.25 12.08 15.62
N ASP A 80 1.89 13.33 15.93
CA ASP A 80 2.28 13.93 17.19
C ASP A 80 1.58 13.10 18.26
N ASN A 81 2.30 12.83 19.34
CA ASN A 81 1.74 12.27 20.56
C ASN A 81 0.70 13.26 21.12
N ASN A 82 -0.46 13.34 20.47
CA ASN A 82 -1.62 14.17 20.78
C ASN A 82 -2.41 13.51 21.91
N ALA A 83 -1.71 13.11 22.97
CA ALA A 83 -2.37 12.84 24.23
C ALA A 83 -3.03 14.16 24.65
N ILE A 84 -4.35 14.20 24.53
CA ILE A 84 -5.14 15.37 24.90
C ILE A 84 -4.83 15.68 26.37
N SER A 85 -4.61 16.96 26.69
CA SER A 85 -4.37 17.37 28.07
C SER A 85 -5.54 16.92 28.96
N ASN A 86 -5.28 16.56 30.22
CA ASN A 86 -6.34 16.09 31.12
C ASN A 86 -7.49 17.11 31.26
N SER A 87 -7.19 18.41 31.22
CA SER A 87 -8.21 19.47 31.24
C SER A 87 -9.08 19.46 29.99
N ASP A 88 -8.48 19.30 28.81
CA ASP A 88 -9.21 19.25 27.55
C ASP A 88 -10.04 17.97 27.45
N PHE A 89 -9.50 16.84 27.92
CA PHE A 89 -10.21 15.56 27.98
C PHE A 89 -11.51 15.69 28.80
N ASN A 90 -11.44 16.31 29.98
CA ASN A 90 -12.61 16.53 30.83
C ASN A 90 -13.62 17.47 30.18
N ASN A 91 -13.17 18.53 29.51
CA ASN A 91 -14.06 19.45 28.81
C ASN A 91 -14.79 18.76 27.66
N TYR A 92 -14.07 18.01 26.83
CA TYR A 92 -14.67 17.26 25.73
C TYR A 92 -15.58 16.12 26.22
N SER A 93 -15.25 15.49 27.34
CA SER A 93 -16.09 14.43 27.93
C SER A 93 -17.47 14.98 28.29
N LYS A 94 -17.53 16.17 28.90
CA LYS A 94 -18.80 16.86 29.21
C LYS A 94 -19.59 17.23 27.97
N ILE A 95 -18.91 17.66 26.91
CA ILE A 95 -19.55 17.97 25.63
C ILE A 95 -20.17 16.69 25.05
N ILE A 96 -19.43 15.59 25.03
CA ILE A 96 -19.89 14.29 24.51
C ILE A 96 -21.10 13.78 25.33
N GLU A 97 -20.98 13.78 26.65
CA GLU A 97 -22.06 13.39 27.57
C GLU A 97 -23.33 14.19 27.30
N SER A 98 -23.22 15.52 27.17
CA SER A 98 -24.36 16.38 26.86
C SER A 98 -24.99 16.02 25.50
N ASN A 99 -24.18 15.78 24.46
CA ASN A 99 -24.70 15.44 23.13
C ASN A 99 -25.42 14.09 23.13
N ILE A 100 -24.82 13.06 23.74
CA ILE A 100 -25.42 11.72 23.82
C ILE A 100 -26.74 11.76 24.59
N ASN A 101 -26.80 12.47 25.72
CA ASN A 101 -28.02 12.65 26.51
C ASN A 101 -29.14 13.33 25.71
N THR A 102 -28.81 14.33 24.87
CA THR A 102 -29.81 14.99 24.03
C THR A 102 -30.34 14.13 22.89
N LEU A 103 -29.54 13.20 22.37
CA LEU A 103 -29.89 12.42 21.18
C LEU A 103 -30.69 11.15 21.50
N ILE A 104 -30.40 10.50 22.64
CA ILE A 104 -30.95 9.17 22.95
C ILE A 104 -32.01 9.23 24.05
N SER A 105 -32.22 10.41 24.67
CA SER A 105 -33.13 10.55 25.82
C SER A 105 -32.85 9.50 26.89
N LEU A 106 -31.58 9.32 27.25
CA LEU A 106 -31.18 8.39 28.30
C LEU A 106 -31.80 8.84 29.63
N ASN A 107 -32.57 7.97 30.27
CA ASN A 107 -33.04 8.18 31.63
C ASN A 107 -31.83 8.26 32.58
N TYR A 108 -31.97 8.98 33.71
CA TYR A 108 -30.95 9.21 34.75
C TYR A 108 -30.23 7.95 35.32
N GLU A 109 -30.64 6.74 34.93
CA GLU A 109 -29.99 5.48 35.29
C GLU A 109 -28.73 5.16 34.47
N HIS A 110 -28.37 6.00 33.48
CA HIS A 110 -27.23 5.77 32.60
C HIS A 110 -26.07 6.71 32.93
N ASN A 111 -24.85 6.17 33.02
CA ASN A 111 -23.63 6.94 33.20
C ASN A 111 -22.76 6.83 31.94
N ILE A 112 -22.37 7.97 31.37
CA ILE A 112 -21.58 8.02 30.14
C ILE A 112 -20.12 8.27 30.52
N LYS A 113 -19.25 7.31 30.20
CA LYS A 113 -17.82 7.41 30.43
C LYS A 113 -17.08 7.40 29.10
N THR A 114 -16.33 8.46 28.83
CA THR A 114 -15.39 8.45 27.71
C THR A 114 -14.09 7.75 28.12
N GLU A 115 -13.64 6.78 27.34
CA GLU A 115 -12.44 5.98 27.64
C GLU A 115 -11.20 6.49 26.93
N SER A 116 -11.35 6.87 25.66
CA SER A 116 -10.24 7.40 24.87
C SER A 116 -10.68 8.54 23.97
N MET A 117 -9.75 9.44 23.69
CA MET A 117 -9.95 10.55 22.78
C MET A 117 -8.68 10.82 21.98
N HIS A 118 -8.87 11.22 20.72
CA HIS A 118 -7.80 11.65 19.84
C HIS A 118 -8.25 12.89 19.06
N LYS A 119 -7.41 13.92 19.02
CA LYS A 119 -7.68 15.15 18.28
C LYS A 119 -6.78 15.23 17.06
N ASN A 120 -7.38 15.48 15.90
CA ASN A 120 -6.67 15.76 14.66
C ASN A 120 -7.28 17.01 13.99
N GLY A 121 -6.59 18.14 14.11
CA GLY A 121 -7.05 19.43 13.60
C GLY A 121 -8.41 19.84 14.18
N SER A 122 -9.39 20.04 13.30
CA SER A 122 -10.78 20.39 13.67
C SER A 122 -11.62 19.20 14.14
N TYR A 123 -11.09 17.98 14.04
CA TYR A 123 -11.79 16.75 14.36
C TYR A 123 -11.32 16.20 15.71
N LEU A 124 -12.28 15.71 16.50
CA LEU A 124 -12.06 14.94 17.71
C LEU A 124 -12.76 13.59 17.56
N TYR A 125 -12.02 12.52 17.77
CA TYR A 125 -12.51 11.15 17.78
C TYR A 125 -12.53 10.69 19.23
N ALA A 126 -13.62 10.12 19.68
CA ALA A 126 -13.75 9.62 21.04
C ALA A 126 -14.51 8.30 21.07
N HIS A 127 -14.08 7.42 21.96
CA HIS A 127 -14.71 6.14 22.23
C HIS A 127 -15.03 6.02 23.72
N GLY A 128 -16.16 5.41 24.05
CA GLY A 128 -16.51 5.14 25.44
C GLY A 128 -17.69 4.22 25.63
N VAL A 129 -18.18 4.21 26.86
CA VAL A 129 -19.22 3.30 27.34
C VAL A 129 -20.34 4.08 28.01
N ILE A 130 -21.57 3.69 27.70
CA ILE A 130 -22.79 4.05 28.41
C ILE A 130 -23.11 2.90 29.35
N LEU A 131 -22.83 3.11 30.63
CA LEU A 131 -23.09 2.14 31.69
C LEU A 131 -24.56 2.23 32.07
N SER A 132 -25.25 1.08 32.09
CA SER A 132 -26.61 0.96 32.60
C SER A 132 -26.61 0.11 33.86
N ASN A 133 -27.42 0.46 34.86
CA ASN A 133 -27.55 -0.31 36.10
C ASN A 133 -28.17 -1.72 35.89
N LYS A 134 -28.62 -2.05 34.68
CA LYS A 134 -29.35 -3.28 34.33
C LYS A 134 -28.55 -4.21 33.39
N ASP A 135 -27.23 -4.23 33.56
CA ASP A 135 -26.26 -5.18 32.95
C ASP A 135 -25.97 -5.07 31.44
N ASN A 136 -26.64 -4.18 30.69
CA ASN A 136 -26.33 -3.95 29.28
C ASN A 136 -25.59 -2.63 29.08
N ASN A 137 -24.25 -2.72 29.06
CA ASN A 137 -23.40 -1.62 28.65
C ASN A 137 -23.54 -1.40 27.13
N LEU A 138 -23.64 -0.14 26.71
CA LEU A 138 -23.61 0.24 25.30
C LEU A 138 -22.26 0.90 25.01
N TYR A 139 -21.67 0.59 23.87
CA TYR A 139 -20.43 1.22 23.43
C TYR A 139 -20.75 2.30 22.42
N PHE A 140 -20.04 3.43 22.52
CA PHE A 140 -20.22 4.53 21.59
C PHE A 140 -18.90 4.95 20.96
N ASP A 141 -18.99 5.31 19.68
CA ASP A 141 -17.97 6.04 18.95
C ASP A 141 -18.56 7.37 18.50
N ILE A 142 -17.87 8.47 18.78
CA ILE A 142 -18.33 9.81 18.42
C ILE A 142 -17.22 10.60 17.74
N ILE A 143 -17.60 11.31 16.68
CA ILE A 143 -16.74 12.26 15.98
C ILE A 143 -17.30 13.65 16.19
N LEU A 144 -16.51 14.55 16.78
CA LEU A 144 -16.82 15.97 16.83
C LEU A 144 -16.04 16.72 15.75
N LYS A 145 -16.71 17.63 15.05
CA LYS A 145 -16.08 18.61 14.15
C LYS A 145 -16.34 20.01 14.71
N ASN A 146 -15.28 20.77 15.01
CA ASN A 146 -15.40 22.08 15.66
C ASN A 146 -16.28 22.04 16.93
N ASN A 147 -16.07 21.03 17.77
CA ASN A 147 -16.80 20.78 19.02
C ASN A 147 -18.30 20.48 18.87
N LYS A 148 -18.79 20.21 17.65
CA LYS A 148 -20.18 19.78 17.38
C LYS A 148 -20.20 18.33 16.94
N PRO A 149 -21.23 17.55 17.31
CA PRO A 149 -21.31 16.15 16.92
C PRO A 149 -21.51 16.03 15.40
N HIS A 150 -20.65 15.27 14.76
CA HIS A 150 -20.64 15.03 13.31
C HIS A 150 -21.10 13.61 12.97
N SER A 151 -20.70 12.63 13.77
CA SER A 151 -21.15 11.23 13.72
C SER A 151 -21.20 10.69 15.15
N LEU A 152 -22.16 9.80 15.40
CA LEU A 152 -22.34 9.11 16.67
C LEU A 152 -22.87 7.70 16.36
N ILE A 153 -22.07 6.70 16.67
CA ILE A 153 -22.42 5.28 16.54
C ILE A 153 -22.54 4.71 17.93
N ILE A 154 -23.60 3.94 18.19
CA ILE A 154 -23.79 3.23 19.45
C ILE A 154 -24.23 1.81 19.15
N ASN A 155 -23.44 0.83 19.58
CA ASN A 155 -23.62 -0.59 19.23
C ASN A 155 -23.97 -0.77 17.74
N ASP A 156 -23.14 -0.22 16.86
CA ASP A 156 -23.28 -0.30 15.40
C ASP A 156 -24.48 0.44 14.78
N ILE A 157 -25.25 1.18 15.58
CA ILE A 157 -26.34 2.03 15.09
C ILE A 157 -25.87 3.48 15.00
N GLU A 158 -25.92 4.08 13.80
CA GLU A 158 -25.61 5.50 13.58
C GLU A 158 -26.80 6.38 13.97
N TYR A 159 -26.59 7.33 14.88
CA TYR A 159 -27.58 8.30 15.35
C TYR A 159 -27.46 9.66 14.67
N ILE A 160 -26.29 9.97 14.07
CA ILE A 160 -26.05 11.25 13.40
C ILE A 160 -25.36 10.98 12.06
N GLN A 161 -26.12 11.10 10.98
CA GLN A 161 -25.57 11.06 9.64
C GLN A 161 -25.71 12.45 9.01
N LYS A 162 -24.58 13.17 8.82
CA LYS A 162 -24.55 14.48 8.16
C LYS A 162 -23.41 14.59 7.15
#